data_AF-A0A9D5HDC9-F1
#
_entry.id   AF-A0A9D5HDC9-F1
#
_cell.length_a   1.000
_cell.length_b   1.000
_cell.length_c   1.000
_cell.angle_alpha   90.00
_cell.angle_beta   90.00
_cell.angle_gamma   90.00
#
_symmetry.space_group_name_H-M   'P 1'
#
loop_
_entity.id
_entity.type
_entity.pdbx_description
1 polymer ?
#
loop_
_entity_poly.entity_id
_entity_poly.type
_entity_poly.pdbx_seq_one_letter_code
_entity_poly.pdbx_strand_id
1 'polypeptide(L)'
;MDGWKASILLLQVDAALASDISPDTCVNCIAPGFVPTHVADFLVRNETIVVMDAMNPFLQKIYRKSIEENTLLIRRLGTLGDMVATAAFLTSDDASYIIVMKSSE
;
A
#
# COMPACT_ATOMS: atom_id res chain seq x y z
N MET A 1 12.62 -14.28 3.95
CA MET A 1 12.02 -14.01 2.63
C MET A 1 12.19 -12.53 2.36
N ASP A 2 12.79 -12.15 1.24
CA ASP A 2 12.87 -10.74 0.84
C ASP A 2 11.44 -10.19 0.71
N GLY A 3 11.18 -8.97 1.21
CA GLY A 3 9.81 -8.42 1.30
C GLY A 3 9.05 -8.40 -0.03
N TRP A 4 9.75 -8.32 -1.16
CA TRP A 4 9.15 -8.33 -2.50
C TRP A 4 8.59 -9.71 -2.91
N LYS A 5 9.10 -10.81 -2.35
CA LYS A 5 8.60 -12.17 -2.66
C LYS A 5 7.28 -12.45 -1.96
N ALA A 6 7.06 -11.86 -0.78
CA ALA A 6 5.81 -12.01 -0.04
C ALA A 6 4.65 -11.27 -0.72
N SER A 7 4.90 -10.08 -1.26
CA SER A 7 3.87 -9.30 -1.98
C SER A 7 3.45 -9.95 -3.31
N ILE A 8 4.39 -10.56 -4.04
CA ILE A 8 4.05 -11.32 -5.27
C ILE A 8 3.15 -12.51 -4.94
N LEU A 9 3.45 -13.24 -3.86
CA LEU A 9 2.66 -14.40 -3.46
C LEU A 9 1.22 -14.02 -3.11
N LEU A 10 1.02 -12.91 -2.38
CA LEU A 10 -0.31 -12.41 -2.03
C LEU A 10 -1.14 -12.09 -3.28
N LEU A 11 -0.56 -11.35 -4.24
CA LEU A 11 -1.25 -11.01 -5.49
C LEU A 11 -1.66 -12.25 -6.30
N GLN A 12 -0.84 -13.31 -6.30
CA GLN A 12 -1.16 -14.57 -6.96
C GLN A 12 -2.32 -15.31 -6.28
N VAL A 13 -2.38 -15.28 -4.96
CA VAL A 13 -3.48 -15.87 -4.18
C VAL A 13 -4.77 -15.09 -4.41
N ASP A 14 -4.71 -13.76 -4.40
CA ASP A 14 -5.88 -12.91 -4.66
C ASP A 14 -6.46 -13.16 -6.06
N ALA A 15 -5.58 -13.37 -7.06
CA ALA A 15 -5.99 -13.69 -8.44
C ALA A 15 -6.64 -15.07 -8.58
N ALA A 16 -6.15 -16.07 -7.84
CA ALA A 16 -6.75 -17.41 -7.82
C ALA A 16 -8.11 -17.38 -7.11
N LEU A 17 -8.21 -16.67 -5.98
CA LEU A 17 -9.47 -16.52 -5.27
C LEU A 17 -10.51 -15.78 -6.10
N ALA A 18 -10.10 -14.70 -6.80
CA ALA A 18 -10.94 -13.96 -7.72
C ALA A 18 -11.57 -14.86 -8.80
N SER A 19 -10.80 -15.77 -9.40
CA SER A 19 -11.34 -16.67 -10.43
C SER A 19 -12.34 -17.68 -9.89
N ASP A 20 -12.19 -18.08 -8.62
CA ASP A 20 -13.03 -19.12 -8.01
C ASP A 20 -14.38 -18.59 -7.52
N ILE A 21 -14.47 -17.30 -7.15
CA ILE A 21 -15.69 -16.70 -6.57
C ILE A 21 -16.40 -15.69 -7.49
N SER A 22 -15.83 -15.43 -8.67
CA SER A 22 -16.50 -14.68 -9.74
C SER A 22 -17.67 -15.51 -10.33
N PRO A 23 -18.79 -14.89 -10.74
CA PRO A 23 -19.04 -13.45 -10.90
C PRO A 23 -19.63 -12.75 -9.68
N ASP A 24 -19.99 -13.48 -8.62
CA ASP A 24 -20.78 -12.93 -7.52
C ASP A 24 -19.97 -12.03 -6.58
N THR A 25 -18.64 -12.16 -6.56
CA THR A 25 -17.77 -11.34 -5.70
C THR A 25 -16.48 -10.96 -6.42
N CYS A 26 -16.10 -9.68 -6.31
CA CYS A 26 -14.83 -9.17 -6.82
C CYS A 26 -13.77 -9.18 -5.71
N VAL A 27 -12.55 -9.63 -6.04
CA VAL A 27 -11.39 -9.59 -5.14
C VAL A 27 -10.35 -8.63 -5.72
N ASN A 28 -9.88 -7.70 -4.89
CA ASN A 28 -8.92 -6.67 -5.25
C ASN A 28 -7.89 -6.48 -4.12
N CYS A 29 -6.70 -5.98 -4.49
CA CYS A 29 -5.62 -5.67 -3.55
C CYS A 29 -5.22 -4.19 -3.66
N ILE A 30 -5.10 -3.50 -2.52
CA ILE A 30 -4.59 -2.14 -2.44
C ILE A 30 -3.18 -2.18 -1.87
N ALA A 31 -2.18 -1.89 -2.70
CA ALA A 31 -0.78 -1.80 -2.31
C ALA A 31 -0.34 -0.32 -2.22
N PRO A 32 -0.54 0.36 -1.08
CA PRO A 32 -0.13 1.75 -0.93
C PRO A 32 1.40 1.89 -0.86
N GLY A 33 1.90 3.04 -1.28
CA GLY A 33 3.26 3.48 -0.96
C GLY A 33 3.37 3.98 0.49
N PHE A 34 4.16 5.03 0.73
CA PHE A 34 4.28 5.61 2.06
C PHE A 34 3.03 6.43 2.45
N VAL A 35 2.32 5.97 3.48
CA VAL A 35 1.19 6.66 4.11
C VAL A 35 1.46 6.77 5.60
N PRO A 36 1.49 7.99 6.18
CA PRO A 36 1.70 8.19 7.60
C PRO A 36 0.43 7.74 8.35
N THR A 37 0.52 6.60 9.03
CA THR A 37 -0.54 6.04 9.87
C THR A 37 0.04 5.65 11.22
N HIS A 38 -0.81 5.56 12.24
CA HIS A 38 -0.36 5.16 13.57
C HIS A 38 0.29 3.76 13.60
N VAL A 39 -0.12 2.88 12.68
CA VAL A 39 0.45 1.52 12.51
C VAL A 39 1.76 1.57 11.74
N ALA A 40 1.88 2.40 10.70
CA ALA A 40 3.16 2.62 10.01
C ALA A 40 4.21 3.21 10.97
N ASP A 41 3.80 4.18 11.81
CA ASP A 41 4.65 4.74 12.87
C ASP A 41 5.01 3.69 13.93
N PHE A 42 4.23 2.62 14.09
CA PHE A 42 4.52 1.51 14.99
C PHE A 42 5.45 0.46 14.38
N LEU A 43 5.24 0.07 13.12
CA LEU A 43 6.05 -0.95 12.44
C LEU A 43 7.48 -0.49 12.19
N VAL A 44 7.68 0.82 12.03
CA VAL A 44 8.99 1.46 11.88
C VAL A 44 9.75 1.55 13.24
N ARG A 45 9.14 1.14 14.37
CA ARG A 45 9.71 1.24 15.73
C ARG A 45 10.96 0.41 15.96
N ASN A 46 11.08 -0.73 15.27
CA ASN A 46 12.07 -1.74 15.64
C ASN A 46 13.46 -1.52 15.03
N GLU A 47 13.62 -0.71 13.99
CA GLU A 47 14.94 -0.46 13.38
C GLU A 47 15.21 1.01 13.03
N THR A 48 14.17 1.82 12.77
CA THR A 48 14.36 3.20 12.27
C THR A 48 13.98 4.26 13.31
N ILE A 49 13.12 3.97 14.29
CA ILE A 49 12.73 4.95 15.33
C ILE A 49 13.78 5.14 16.43
N VAL A 50 14.69 4.20 16.66
CA VAL A 50 15.89 4.51 17.47
C VAL A 50 16.64 5.71 16.86
N VAL A 51 16.54 5.87 15.53
CA VAL A 51 17.08 7.03 14.81
C VAL A 51 16.07 8.18 14.73
N MET A 52 14.76 7.94 14.56
CA MET A 52 13.75 9.01 14.38
C MET A 52 13.25 9.68 15.67
N ASP A 53 13.10 8.96 16.79
CA ASP A 53 12.75 9.55 18.11
C ASP A 53 13.96 10.27 18.74
N ALA A 54 15.17 9.84 18.40
CA ALA A 54 16.42 10.51 18.77
C ALA A 54 16.83 11.62 17.77
N MET A 55 16.29 11.61 16.55
CA MET A 55 16.52 12.65 15.55
C MET A 55 15.86 13.92 16.01
N ASN A 56 16.61 15.01 15.96
CA ASN A 56 15.99 16.31 16.18
C ASN A 56 14.90 16.57 15.12
N PRO A 57 13.95 17.47 15.39
CA PRO A 57 12.83 17.78 14.48
C PRO A 57 13.28 18.19 13.07
N PHE A 58 14.50 18.70 12.91
CA PHE A 58 15.05 19.10 11.63
C PHE A 58 15.45 17.91 10.75
N LEU A 59 16.07 16.88 11.33
CA LEU A 59 16.43 15.67 10.58
C LEU A 59 15.19 14.89 10.14
N GLN A 60 14.14 14.84 10.98
CA GLN A 60 12.88 14.18 10.60
C GLN A 60 12.24 14.85 9.37
N LYS A 61 12.33 16.19 9.28
CA LYS A 61 11.85 16.95 8.13
C LYS A 61 12.64 16.64 6.85
N ILE A 62 13.96 16.48 6.95
CA ILE A 62 14.81 16.11 5.80
C ILE A 62 14.46 14.71 5.31
N TYR A 63 14.28 13.75 6.23
CA TYR A 63 13.92 12.38 5.87
C TYR A 63 12.56 12.30 5.18
N ARG A 64 11.55 12.98 5.73
CA ARG A 64 10.23 13.10 5.09
C ARG A 64 10.35 13.69 3.67
N LYS A 65 11.10 14.77 3.52
CA LYS A 65 11.31 15.43 2.23
C LYS A 65 12.02 14.51 1.22
N SER A 66 12.97 13.70 1.67
CA SER A 66 13.63 12.69 0.84
C SER A 66 12.66 11.61 0.35
N ILE A 67 11.76 11.13 1.21
CA ILE A 67 10.72 10.17 0.80
C ILE A 67 9.75 10.82 -0.19
N GLU A 68 9.31 12.05 0.08
CA GLU A 68 8.41 12.79 -0.80
C GLU A 68 9.05 13.03 -2.18
N GLU A 69 10.33 13.39 -2.24
CA GLU A 69 11.09 13.55 -3.48
C GLU A 69 11.28 12.23 -4.24
N ASN A 70 11.34 11.11 -3.53
CA ASN A 70 11.49 9.76 -4.10
C ASN A 70 10.14 9.05 -4.39
N THR A 71 9.01 9.56 -3.90
CA THR A 71 7.69 9.04 -4.28
C THR A 71 7.40 9.39 -5.74
N LEU A 72 7.28 8.33 -6.54
CA LEU A 72 7.70 8.30 -7.94
C LEU A 72 7.06 9.32 -8.91
N LEU A 73 5.94 10.01 -8.55
CA LEU A 73 5.25 10.91 -9.48
C LEU A 73 4.51 12.11 -8.83
N ILE A 74 4.01 12.00 -7.60
CA ILE A 74 3.08 12.99 -7.00
C ILE A 74 3.79 13.92 -5.98
N ARG A 75 5.08 13.66 -5.67
CA ARG A 75 5.93 14.46 -4.75
C ARG A 75 5.28 14.78 -3.39
N ARG A 76 4.49 13.85 -2.88
CA ARG A 76 3.84 13.90 -1.56
C ARG A 76 3.66 12.50 -1.03
N LEU A 77 3.54 12.38 0.29
CA LEU A 77 3.07 11.14 0.90
C LEU A 77 1.59 10.90 0.55
N GLY A 78 1.21 9.63 0.52
CA GLY A 78 -0.20 9.27 0.46
C GLY A 78 -0.91 9.67 1.76
N THR A 79 -2.21 9.83 1.70
CA THR A 79 -3.06 10.10 2.86
C THR A 79 -3.98 8.92 3.12
N LEU A 80 -4.51 8.82 4.33
CA LEU A 80 -5.56 7.85 4.65
C LEU A 80 -6.79 8.04 3.73
N GLY A 81 -7.10 9.28 3.36
CA GLY A 81 -8.19 9.59 2.43
C GLY A 81 -7.97 8.98 1.04
N ASP A 82 -6.75 8.99 0.52
CA ASP A 82 -6.44 8.36 -0.77
C ASP A 82 -6.70 6.84 -0.73
N MET A 83 -6.32 6.18 0.37
CA MET A 83 -6.57 4.74 0.56
C MET A 83 -8.06 4.43 0.72
N VAL A 84 -8.77 5.19 1.55
CA VAL A 84 -10.20 4.99 1.82
C VAL A 84 -11.04 5.25 0.57
N ALA A 85 -10.71 6.30 -0.21
CA ALA A 85 -11.39 6.57 -1.48
C ALA A 85 -11.18 5.44 -2.48
N THR A 86 -9.96 4.89 -2.55
CA THR A 86 -9.66 3.74 -3.42
C THR A 86 -10.46 2.50 -2.99
N ALA A 87 -10.52 2.22 -1.69
CA ALA A 87 -11.31 1.10 -1.16
C ALA A 87 -12.80 1.27 -1.45
N ALA A 88 -13.35 2.47 -1.19
CA ALA A 88 -14.75 2.78 -1.46
C ALA A 88 -15.11 2.59 -2.94
N PHE A 89 -14.22 3.03 -3.85
CA PHE A 89 -14.38 2.83 -5.29
C PHE A 89 -14.34 1.34 -5.66
N LEU A 90 -13.37 0.57 -5.16
CA LEU A 90 -13.27 -0.87 -5.46
C LEU A 90 -14.45 -1.69 -4.92
N THR A 91 -15.16 -1.18 -3.92
CA THR A 91 -16.38 -1.80 -3.38
C THR A 91 -17.67 -1.33 -4.05
N SER A 92 -17.62 -0.34 -4.93
CA SER A 92 -18.82 0.16 -5.61
C SER A 92 -19.12 -0.64 -6.88
N ASP A 93 -20.37 -0.55 -7.35
CA ASP A 93 -20.81 -1.19 -8.60
C ASP A 93 -20.05 -0.66 -9.83
N ASP A 94 -19.49 0.56 -9.74
CA ASP A 94 -18.67 1.16 -10.80
C ASP A 94 -17.35 0.40 -11.03
N ALA A 95 -16.90 -0.38 -10.04
CA ALA A 95 -15.72 -1.23 -10.12
C ALA A 95 -16.06 -2.72 -10.35
N SER A 96 -17.30 -3.06 -10.71
CA SER A 96 -17.76 -4.44 -10.94
C SER A 96 -16.97 -5.22 -12.00
N TYR A 97 -16.24 -4.51 -12.89
CA TYR A 97 -15.36 -5.12 -13.89
C TYR A 97 -13.86 -4.87 -13.63
N ILE A 98 -13.52 -4.39 -12.43
CA ILE A 98 -12.15 -4.21 -11.95
C ILE A 98 -11.89 -5.33 -10.96
N ILE A 99 -11.23 -6.38 -11.45
CA ILE A 99 -10.87 -7.56 -10.66
C ILE A 99 -9.43 -7.96 -10.96
N VAL A 100 -8.72 -8.42 -9.93
CA VAL A 100 -7.38 -8.96 -10.11
C VAL A 100 -7.50 -10.30 -10.84
N MET A 101 -6.87 -10.41 -12.00
CA MET A 101 -6.89 -11.60 -12.84
C MET A 101 -5.52 -12.24 -12.89
N LYS A 102 -5.48 -13.56 -12.92
CA LYS A 102 -4.25 -14.31 -13.19
C LYS A 102 -3.85 -14.06 -14.65
N SER A 103 -2.59 -13.69 -14.89
CA SER A 103 -2.04 -13.67 -16.24
C SER A 103 -2.07 -15.10 -16.79
N SER A 104 -2.76 -15.30 -17.92
CA SER A 104 -2.62 -16.54 -18.68
C SER A 104 -1.29 -16.50 -19.41
N GLU A 105 -0.32 -17.27 -18.93
CA GLU A 105 0.75 -17.79 -19.80
C GLU A 105 0.23 -18.98 -20.59
#